data_AF-A0A8B2PK43-F1
#
_entry.id   AF-A0A8B2PK43-F1
#
_cell.length_a   1.000
_cell.length_b   1.000
_cell.length_c   1.000
_cell.angle_alpha   90.00
_cell.angle_beta   90.00
_cell.angle_gamma   90.00
#
_symmetry.space_group_name_H-M   'P 1'
#
loop_
_entity.id
_entity.type
_entity.pdbx_description
1 polymer ?
#
loop_
_entity_poly.entity_id
_entity_poly.type
_entity_poly.pdbx_seq_one_letter_code
_entity_poly.pdbx_strand_id
1 'polypeptide(L)'
;MRRKGDRHQIMSSEFHDAISSIDEIIEDARNGRMFILVDAEDRENEGDLIIPANFATPEHVNFMARHGRGLICLAMTQERAHTLNLDMMTRNNRESMGTAFTVSIEAKEGVTTGISAHDRAKTIAVAIDPTKDHDDIVSPGHVFPLVARDGGTLVRAGHTEAAVDISRMAGLFPAGVICEIMNEDGSMARLPELVSFAQLHNLKIGTIADLIAWRRQNDRFLERRVEATLTSAFGEGFKTVCFRNALDNSEHIAIVHGEITPDSTTLVRVHRTDILADVLGETGPRQGLVERAMRIIAEADEPGVVVFVNTMRPNIIAERLGLKTSAPVDPTAPLREYGVGAQMLRELGVRRMIYLSDTQPTRVAGLDGYGLTIEGWRRLNEETE
;
A
#
# COMPACT_ATOMS: atom_id res chain seq x y z
N MET A 1 35.64 17.56 7.37
CA MET A 1 34.29 17.59 6.77
C MET A 1 34.03 16.26 6.07
N ARG A 2 33.49 15.27 6.81
CA ARG A 2 33.04 13.98 6.22
C ARG A 2 31.57 14.12 5.83
N ARG A 3 31.24 13.65 4.62
CA ARG A 3 29.94 13.81 3.97
C ARG A 3 28.83 13.09 4.77
N LYS A 4 27.71 13.78 4.94
CA LYS A 4 26.48 13.32 5.63
C LYS A 4 25.70 12.22 4.86
N GLY A 5 26.16 11.83 3.66
CA GLY A 5 25.46 10.91 2.77
C GLY A 5 25.73 9.42 3.00
N ASP A 6 26.85 9.04 3.64
CA ASP A 6 27.25 7.63 3.74
C ASP A 6 26.65 6.89 4.94
N ARG A 7 25.98 7.57 5.88
CA ARG A 7 25.39 6.90 7.07
C ARG A 7 24.02 6.27 6.81
N HIS A 8 23.24 6.78 5.84
CA HIS A 8 21.90 6.28 5.55
C HIS A 8 21.88 4.88 4.93
N GLN A 9 22.91 4.50 4.17
CA GLN A 9 22.95 3.21 3.48
C GLN A 9 23.61 2.09 4.31
N ILE A 10 24.28 2.45 5.41
CA ILE A 10 25.00 1.51 6.27
C ILE A 10 24.09 1.01 7.41
N MET A 11 23.17 1.85 7.92
CA MET A 11 22.31 1.47 9.05
C MET A 11 21.15 0.53 8.70
N SER A 12 20.62 0.55 7.46
CA SER A 12 19.59 -0.40 7.03
C SER A 12 20.12 -1.82 6.79
N SER A 13 21.45 -1.99 6.73
CA SER A 13 22.07 -3.30 6.48
C SER A 13 22.23 -4.16 7.72
N GLU A 14 22.34 -3.57 8.92
CA GLU A 14 22.65 -4.32 10.16
C GLU A 14 21.46 -5.08 10.75
N PHE A 15 20.22 -4.68 10.45
CA PHE A 15 19.01 -5.30 11.00
C PHE A 15 18.12 -5.96 9.93
N HIS A 16 18.56 -6.02 8.67
CA HIS A 16 17.78 -6.62 7.60
C HIS A 16 17.43 -8.08 7.88
N ASP A 17 18.37 -8.85 8.43
CA ASP A 17 18.18 -10.26 8.80
C ASP A 17 17.19 -10.47 9.95
N ALA A 18 16.88 -9.42 10.73
CA ALA A 18 15.90 -9.48 11.80
C ALA A 18 14.46 -9.22 11.31
N ILE A 19 14.29 -8.63 10.12
CA ILE A 19 12.98 -8.34 9.56
C ILE A 19 12.40 -9.61 8.93
N SER A 20 11.29 -10.07 9.47
CA SER A 20 10.54 -11.21 8.95
C SER A 20 9.79 -10.84 7.66
N SER A 21 9.62 -11.84 6.79
CA SER A 21 8.78 -11.68 5.60
C SER A 21 7.32 -11.44 5.98
N ILE A 22 6.57 -10.77 5.10
CA ILE A 22 5.15 -10.51 5.34
C ILE A 22 4.34 -11.81 5.36
N ASP A 23 4.72 -12.82 4.58
CA ASP A 23 4.09 -14.15 4.64
C ASP A 23 4.23 -14.79 6.04
N GLU A 24 5.40 -14.66 6.67
CA GLU A 24 5.63 -15.13 8.03
C GLU A 24 4.83 -14.36 9.08
N ILE A 25 4.64 -13.04 8.89
CA ILE A 25 3.80 -12.21 9.76
C ILE A 25 2.32 -12.60 9.62
N ILE A 26 1.84 -12.79 8.38
CA ILE A 26 0.47 -13.24 8.11
C ILE A 26 0.22 -14.62 8.74
N GLU A 27 1.20 -15.52 8.68
CA GLU A 27 1.08 -16.85 9.31
C GLU A 27 1.06 -16.77 10.84
N ASP A 28 1.84 -15.88 11.45
CA ASP A 28 1.76 -15.65 12.90
C ASP A 28 0.40 -15.09 13.30
N ALA A 29 -0.10 -14.10 12.56
CA ALA A 29 -1.44 -13.54 12.75
C ALA A 29 -2.53 -14.60 12.64
N ARG A 30 -2.48 -15.46 11.61
CA ARG A 30 -3.43 -16.57 11.40
C ARG A 30 -3.47 -17.54 12.58
N ASN A 31 -2.33 -17.76 13.22
CA ASN A 31 -2.20 -18.62 14.40
C ASN A 31 -2.41 -17.88 15.74
N GLY A 32 -2.89 -16.63 15.71
CA GLY A 32 -3.18 -15.83 16.89
C GLY A 32 -1.94 -15.41 17.69
N ARG A 33 -0.78 -15.34 17.03
CA ARG A 33 0.45 -14.82 17.63
C ARG A 33 0.54 -13.32 17.41
N MET A 34 0.99 -12.62 18.45
CA MET A 34 1.31 -11.20 18.39
C MET A 34 2.58 -10.99 17.55
N PHE A 35 2.66 -9.87 16.84
CA PHE A 35 3.82 -9.48 16.03
C PHE A 35 4.04 -7.97 16.13
N ILE A 36 5.16 -7.49 15.59
CA ILE A 36 5.51 -6.08 15.56
C ILE A 36 5.51 -5.60 14.12
N LEU A 37 4.91 -4.44 13.85
CA LEU A 37 5.15 -3.69 12.62
C LEU A 37 5.77 -2.35 12.95
N VAL A 38 6.75 -1.96 12.16
CA VAL A 38 7.42 -0.66 12.24
C VAL A 38 7.05 0.16 11.02
N ASP A 39 6.79 1.45 11.22
CA ASP A 39 6.59 2.40 10.14
C ASP A 39 7.90 3.05 9.66
N ALA A 40 7.82 3.96 8.70
CA ALA A 40 9.01 4.57 8.11
C ALA A 40 9.68 5.59 9.05
N GLU A 41 11.01 5.73 8.96
CA GLU A 41 11.79 6.67 9.80
C GLU A 41 11.35 8.14 9.65
N ASP A 42 10.79 8.52 8.50
CA ASP A 42 10.27 9.86 8.21
C ASP A 42 8.78 10.03 8.55
N ARG A 43 8.17 9.00 9.15
CA ARG A 43 6.78 8.98 9.62
C ARG A 43 6.75 9.12 11.17
N GLU A 44 6.33 8.10 11.92
CA GLU A 44 6.38 8.10 13.39
C GLU A 44 7.71 7.52 13.90
N ASN A 45 8.36 6.68 13.09
CA ASN A 45 9.57 5.91 13.38
C ASN A 45 9.37 5.00 14.61
N GLU A 46 8.18 4.44 14.76
CA GLU A 46 7.71 3.69 15.93
C GLU A 46 7.30 2.27 15.55
N GLY A 47 7.25 1.39 16.55
CA GLY A 47 6.80 0.02 16.40
C GLY A 47 5.61 -0.27 17.29
N ASP A 48 4.60 -0.90 16.71
CA ASP A 48 3.39 -1.32 17.41
C ASP A 48 3.39 -2.84 17.60
N LEU A 49 3.04 -3.28 18.81
CA LEU A 49 2.52 -4.63 19.05
C LEU A 49 1.16 -4.75 18.38
N ILE A 50 0.98 -5.79 17.56
CA ILE A 50 -0.26 -6.05 16.84
C ILE A 50 -0.70 -7.49 17.08
N ILE A 51 -1.98 -7.68 17.37
CA ILE A 51 -2.64 -8.99 17.37
C ILE A 51 -3.99 -8.87 16.66
N PRO A 52 -4.39 -9.85 15.81
CA PRO A 52 -5.75 -9.85 15.27
C PRO A 52 -6.78 -9.88 16.40
N ALA A 53 -7.81 -9.05 16.31
CA ALA A 53 -8.73 -8.82 17.41
C ALA A 53 -9.49 -10.09 17.84
N ASN A 54 -9.63 -11.07 16.93
CA ASN A 54 -10.17 -12.40 17.22
C ASN A 54 -9.43 -13.14 18.35
N PHE A 55 -8.15 -12.83 18.54
CA PHE A 55 -7.26 -13.49 19.50
C PHE A 55 -6.88 -12.57 20.68
N ALA A 56 -7.52 -11.42 20.83
CA ALA A 56 -7.26 -10.48 21.92
C ALA A 56 -7.77 -11.03 23.26
N THR A 57 -6.93 -11.80 23.95
CA THR A 57 -7.23 -12.34 25.28
C THR A 57 -6.78 -11.37 26.40
N PRO A 58 -7.23 -11.58 27.65
CA PRO A 58 -6.75 -10.80 28.78
C PRO A 58 -5.21 -10.84 28.93
N GLU A 59 -4.58 -11.97 28.63
CA GLU A 59 -3.13 -12.13 28.67
C GLU A 59 -2.43 -11.23 27.63
N HIS A 60 -2.96 -11.17 26.40
CA HIS A 60 -2.44 -10.29 25.35
C HIS A 60 -2.60 -8.81 25.72
N VAL A 61 -3.77 -8.41 26.22
CA VAL A 61 -4.02 -7.03 26.66
C VAL A 61 -3.13 -6.66 27.85
N ASN A 62 -2.92 -7.57 28.79
CA ASN A 62 -2.02 -7.37 29.92
C ASN A 62 -0.56 -7.28 29.46
N PHE A 63 -0.16 -8.11 28.48
CA PHE A 63 1.16 -8.05 27.87
C PHE A 63 1.40 -6.69 27.22
N MET A 64 0.47 -6.21 26.40
CA MET A 64 0.53 -4.87 25.80
C MET A 64 0.63 -3.77 26.86
N ALA A 65 -0.22 -3.80 27.89
CA ALA A 65 -0.20 -2.80 28.96
C ALA A 65 1.12 -2.78 29.76
N ARG A 66 1.76 -3.94 29.95
CA ARG A 66 2.99 -4.08 30.73
C ARG A 66 4.26 -3.81 29.92
N HIS A 67 4.30 -4.33 28.69
CA HIS A 67 5.51 -4.39 27.86
C HIS A 67 5.47 -3.39 26.70
N GLY A 68 4.32 -3.16 26.08
CA GLY A 68 4.14 -2.07 25.11
C GLY A 68 4.03 -0.72 25.83
N ARG A 69 3.20 -0.65 26.88
CA ARG A 69 2.90 0.52 27.71
C ARG A 69 2.17 1.66 26.97
N GLY A 70 2.09 1.60 25.65
CA GLY A 70 1.37 2.54 24.80
C GLY A 70 -0.15 2.48 24.96
N LEU A 71 -0.85 3.19 24.09
CA LEU A 71 -2.30 3.23 24.09
C LEU A 71 -2.86 2.00 23.37
N ILE A 72 -3.55 1.13 24.10
CA ILE A 72 -4.18 -0.04 23.49
C ILE A 72 -5.41 0.41 22.70
N CYS A 73 -5.29 0.32 21.38
CA CYS A 73 -6.33 0.73 20.43
C CYS A 73 -6.91 -0.46 19.68
N LEU A 74 -8.16 -0.34 19.22
CA LEU A 74 -8.83 -1.33 18.39
C LEU A 74 -9.00 -0.79 16.96
N ALA A 75 -8.11 -1.19 16.06
CA ALA A 75 -8.24 -0.88 14.64
C ALA A 75 -9.33 -1.75 13.99
N MET A 76 -10.24 -1.14 13.23
CA MET A 76 -11.33 -1.83 12.54
C MET A 76 -11.69 -1.15 11.21
N THR A 77 -12.50 -1.82 10.40
CA THR A 77 -13.03 -1.24 9.15
C THR A 77 -14.05 -0.14 9.43
N GLN A 78 -14.22 0.75 8.44
CA GLN A 78 -15.27 1.76 8.46
C GLN A 78 -16.68 1.14 8.54
N GLU A 79 -16.91 0.03 7.84
CA GLU A 79 -18.16 -0.73 7.89
C GLU A 79 -18.49 -1.20 9.32
N ARG A 80 -17.50 -1.72 10.04
CA ARG A 80 -17.71 -2.19 11.41
C ARG A 80 -17.98 -1.02 12.36
N ALA A 81 -17.21 0.05 12.25
CA ALA A 81 -17.45 1.27 13.04
C ALA A 81 -18.87 1.84 12.79
N HIS A 82 -19.35 1.80 11.54
CA HIS A 82 -20.71 2.21 11.18
C HIS A 82 -21.78 1.30 11.80
N THR A 83 -21.58 -0.02 11.78
CA THR A 83 -22.51 -0.99 12.40
C THR A 83 -22.67 -0.75 13.91
N LEU A 84 -21.57 -0.37 14.57
CA LEU A 84 -21.55 -0.01 15.99
C LEU A 84 -21.99 1.44 16.27
N ASN A 85 -22.32 2.22 15.23
CA ASN A 85 -22.67 3.63 15.31
C ASN A 85 -21.61 4.49 16.06
N LEU A 86 -20.33 4.28 15.73
CA LEU A 86 -19.22 4.98 16.37
C LEU A 86 -18.92 6.32 15.70
N ASP A 87 -19.22 7.41 16.40
CA ASP A 87 -18.84 8.75 15.97
C ASP A 87 -17.32 8.99 16.07
N MET A 88 -16.78 9.76 15.13
CA MET A 88 -15.41 10.26 15.22
C MET A 88 -15.25 11.16 16.46
N MET A 89 -14.14 11.00 17.19
CA MET A 89 -13.91 11.74 18.45
C MET A 89 -13.86 13.26 18.23
N THR A 90 -13.36 13.69 17.09
CA THR A 90 -13.27 15.11 16.71
C THR A 90 -13.88 15.34 15.34
N ARG A 91 -14.67 16.41 15.21
CA ARG A 91 -15.21 16.86 13.92
C ARG A 91 -14.15 17.38 12.97
N ASN A 92 -13.04 17.90 13.51
CA ASN A 92 -11.93 18.46 12.73
C ASN A 92 -10.62 17.92 13.31
N ASN A 93 -10.16 16.79 12.78
CA ASN A 93 -8.91 16.19 13.18
C ASN A 93 -7.74 17.02 12.66
N ARG A 94 -7.00 17.65 13.59
CA ARG A 94 -5.81 18.47 13.31
C ARG A 94 -4.52 17.79 13.77
N GLU A 95 -4.59 16.54 14.22
CA GLU A 95 -3.42 15.75 14.54
C GLU A 95 -2.59 15.52 13.25
N SER A 96 -1.27 15.56 13.38
CA SER A 96 -0.31 15.51 12.28
C SER A 96 -0.46 14.31 11.35
N MET A 97 -0.77 13.14 11.90
CA MET A 97 -0.87 11.86 11.18
C MET A 97 -2.32 11.52 10.78
N GLY A 98 -3.27 12.36 11.18
CA GLY A 98 -4.70 12.20 10.94
C GLY A 98 -5.25 10.89 11.48
N THR A 99 -4.73 10.40 12.61
CA THR A 99 -5.15 9.13 13.21
C THR A 99 -6.64 9.16 13.57
N ALA A 100 -7.40 8.20 13.03
CA ALA A 100 -8.85 8.25 12.95
C ALA A 100 -9.53 7.67 14.20
N PHE A 101 -9.37 8.33 15.35
CA PHE A 101 -10.04 7.95 16.60
C PHE A 101 -11.55 8.16 16.55
N THR A 102 -12.30 7.14 16.99
CA THR A 102 -13.70 7.29 17.38
C THR A 102 -13.82 7.65 18.86
N VAL A 103 -15.03 7.92 19.32
CA VAL A 103 -15.33 7.90 20.76
C VAL A 103 -14.87 6.58 21.38
N SER A 104 -14.36 6.62 22.61
CA SER A 104 -13.95 5.41 23.33
C SER A 104 -15.17 4.57 23.72
N ILE A 105 -14.97 3.27 23.85
CA ILE A 105 -16.04 2.30 24.02
C ILE A 105 -15.79 1.34 25.19
N GLU A 106 -16.89 0.82 25.72
CA GLU A 106 -16.93 -0.28 26.69
C GLU A 106 -18.04 -1.26 26.31
N ALA A 107 -17.85 -2.56 26.58
CA ALA A 107 -18.96 -3.50 26.52
C ALA A 107 -20.02 -3.12 27.55
N LYS A 108 -21.30 -3.21 27.17
CA LYS A 108 -22.42 -2.90 28.06
C LYS A 108 -22.58 -3.90 29.20
N GLU A 109 -22.23 -5.16 28.95
CA GLU A 109 -22.39 -6.28 29.89
C GLU A 109 -21.11 -7.13 29.98
N GLY A 110 -20.94 -7.79 31.14
CA GLY A 110 -19.81 -8.69 31.37
C GLY A 110 -18.50 -7.98 31.71
N VAL A 111 -18.56 -6.70 32.07
CA VAL A 111 -17.45 -5.87 32.53
C VAL A 111 -17.82 -5.18 33.85
N THR A 112 -16.83 -4.58 34.51
CA THR A 112 -17.00 -3.84 35.77
C THR A 112 -16.67 -2.36 35.57
N THR A 113 -15.41 -1.98 35.75
CA THR A 113 -14.92 -0.62 35.53
C THR A 113 -14.41 -0.40 34.11
N GLY A 114 -14.18 -1.48 33.34
CA GLY A 114 -13.72 -1.40 31.97
C GLY A 114 -12.21 -1.45 31.78
N ILE A 115 -11.42 -0.96 32.75
CA ILE A 115 -9.97 -0.77 32.57
C ILE A 115 -9.14 -2.06 32.72
N SER A 116 -9.70 -3.09 33.35
CA SER A 116 -8.99 -4.35 33.59
C SER A 116 -8.60 -5.00 32.25
N ALA A 117 -7.56 -5.85 32.24
CA ALA A 117 -7.20 -6.58 31.03
C ALA A 117 -8.34 -7.51 30.57
N HIS A 118 -9.10 -8.07 31.51
CA HIS A 118 -10.28 -8.89 31.23
C HIS A 118 -11.42 -8.07 30.62
N ASP A 119 -11.69 -6.90 31.19
CA ASP A 119 -12.78 -6.02 30.75
C ASP A 119 -12.48 -5.48 29.34
N ARG A 120 -11.26 -4.99 29.10
CA ARG A 120 -10.85 -4.54 27.76
C ARG A 120 -10.89 -5.64 26.71
N ALA A 121 -10.41 -6.85 27.04
CA ALA A 121 -10.51 -8.01 26.14
C ALA A 121 -11.96 -8.36 25.84
N LYS A 122 -12.85 -8.29 26.84
CA LYS A 122 -14.30 -8.50 26.66
C LYS A 122 -14.91 -7.42 25.76
N THR A 123 -14.57 -6.16 25.97
CA THR A 123 -14.99 -5.03 25.13
C THR A 123 -14.55 -5.21 23.68
N ILE A 124 -13.29 -5.59 23.45
CA ILE A 124 -12.77 -5.88 22.11
C ILE A 124 -13.57 -7.02 21.46
N ALA A 125 -13.79 -8.13 22.19
CA ALA A 125 -14.54 -9.28 21.69
C ALA A 125 -15.98 -8.92 21.28
N VAL A 126 -16.69 -8.12 22.10
CA VAL A 126 -18.04 -7.63 21.75
C VAL A 126 -17.97 -6.69 20.54
N ALA A 127 -16.98 -5.80 20.49
CA ALA A 127 -16.83 -4.85 19.40
C ALA A 127 -16.53 -5.52 18.05
N ILE A 128 -15.98 -6.73 17.99
CA ILE A 128 -15.73 -7.44 16.71
C ILE A 128 -16.73 -8.56 16.41
N ASP A 129 -17.66 -8.84 17.30
CA ASP A 129 -18.66 -9.90 17.09
C ASP A 129 -19.69 -9.46 16.04
N PRO A 130 -19.81 -10.14 14.89
CA PRO A 130 -20.71 -9.75 13.81
C PRO A 130 -22.19 -9.87 14.17
N THR A 131 -22.53 -10.53 15.29
CA THR A 131 -23.90 -10.62 15.81
C THR A 131 -24.28 -9.45 16.73
N LYS A 132 -23.32 -8.57 17.02
CA LYS A 132 -23.44 -7.44 17.95
C LYS A 132 -23.50 -6.11 17.20
N ASP A 133 -24.24 -5.17 17.78
CA ASP A 133 -24.42 -3.82 17.23
C ASP A 133 -24.25 -2.72 18.31
N HIS A 134 -24.67 -1.50 17.98
CA HIS A 134 -24.60 -0.34 18.87
C HIS A 134 -25.25 -0.52 20.26
N ASP A 135 -26.23 -1.43 20.42
CA ASP A 135 -26.94 -1.65 21.68
C ASP A 135 -26.10 -2.47 22.69
N ASP A 136 -25.03 -3.12 22.23
CA ASP A 136 -24.13 -3.95 23.04
C ASP A 136 -22.89 -3.20 23.55
N ILE A 137 -22.66 -1.98 23.07
CA ILE A 137 -21.52 -1.13 23.40
C ILE A 137 -22.00 0.19 24.00
N VAL A 138 -21.24 0.76 24.93
CA VAL A 138 -21.49 2.09 25.49
C VAL A 138 -20.28 3.00 25.29
N SER A 139 -20.53 4.31 25.26
CA SER A 139 -19.50 5.34 25.23
C SER A 139 -19.76 6.37 26.35
N PRO A 140 -18.72 6.88 27.04
CA PRO A 140 -17.30 6.56 26.87
C PRO A 140 -16.90 5.19 27.47
N GLY A 141 -15.66 4.76 27.21
CA GLY A 141 -15.04 3.59 27.83
C GLY A 141 -13.51 3.57 27.73
N HIS A 142 -12.89 2.40 27.91
CA HIS A 142 -11.43 2.24 28.01
C HIS A 142 -10.77 1.49 26.85
N VAL A 143 -11.54 1.16 25.80
CA VAL A 143 -11.01 0.74 24.50
C VAL A 143 -11.17 1.88 23.52
N PHE A 144 -10.14 2.15 22.71
CA PHE A 144 -10.09 3.29 21.79
C PHE A 144 -10.14 2.79 20.33
N PRO A 145 -11.30 2.81 19.67
CA PRO A 145 -11.38 2.34 18.29
C PRO A 145 -10.73 3.34 17.32
N LEU A 146 -10.09 2.77 16.30
CA LEU A 146 -9.46 3.46 15.19
C LEU A 146 -10.07 2.95 13.88
N VAL A 147 -10.50 3.86 13.02
CA VAL A 147 -11.08 3.50 11.72
C VAL A 147 -9.99 3.47 10.65
N ALA A 148 -9.69 2.30 10.11
CA ALA A 148 -8.82 2.16 8.95
C ALA A 148 -9.48 2.76 7.71
N ARG A 149 -8.70 3.44 6.86
CA ARG A 149 -9.19 3.90 5.56
C ARG A 149 -9.49 2.73 4.63
N ASP A 150 -10.53 2.89 3.81
CA ASP A 150 -10.79 1.98 2.70
C ASP A 150 -9.57 1.93 1.76
N GLY A 151 -9.18 0.71 1.37
CA GLY A 151 -7.92 0.44 0.66
C GLY A 151 -6.72 0.15 1.58
N GLY A 152 -6.81 0.42 2.89
CA GLY A 152 -5.82 0.07 3.89
C GLY A 152 -4.46 0.73 3.65
N THR A 153 -3.37 -0.02 3.86
CA THR A 153 -1.98 0.46 3.75
C THR A 153 -1.60 0.98 2.37
N LEU A 154 -2.34 0.60 1.32
CA LEU A 154 -2.16 1.16 -0.02
C LEU A 154 -2.64 2.62 -0.13
N VAL A 155 -3.53 3.06 0.76
CA VAL A 155 -4.10 4.42 0.82
C VAL A 155 -3.49 5.24 1.95
N ARG A 156 -3.26 4.64 3.13
CA ARG A 156 -2.55 5.27 4.27
C ARG A 156 -1.62 4.27 4.92
N ALA A 157 -0.33 4.56 4.92
CA ALA A 157 0.71 3.73 5.51
C ALA A 157 0.79 3.88 7.05
N GLY A 158 -0.27 3.54 7.78
CA GLY A 158 -0.32 3.61 9.25
C GLY A 158 -0.57 2.25 9.91
N HIS A 159 -0.24 2.14 11.20
CA HIS A 159 -0.44 0.93 12.01
C HIS A 159 -1.91 0.49 12.06
N THR A 160 -2.85 1.46 12.08
CA THR A 160 -4.29 1.20 12.00
C THR A 160 -4.66 0.39 10.76
N GLU A 161 -4.24 0.86 9.58
CA GLU A 161 -4.50 0.15 8.31
C GLU A 161 -3.76 -1.19 8.26
N ALA A 162 -2.52 -1.24 8.75
CA ALA A 162 -1.70 -2.44 8.71
C ALA A 162 -2.29 -3.59 9.54
N ALA A 163 -2.81 -3.29 10.75
CA ALA A 163 -3.44 -4.27 11.61
C ALA A 163 -4.72 -4.86 10.98
N VAL A 164 -5.52 -4.02 10.33
CA VAL A 164 -6.74 -4.45 9.61
C VAL A 164 -6.37 -5.29 8.37
N ASP A 165 -5.36 -4.87 7.60
CA ASP A 165 -4.90 -5.58 6.41
C ASP A 165 -4.35 -6.96 6.73
N ILE A 166 -3.43 -7.07 7.70
CA ILE A 166 -2.86 -8.37 8.10
C ILE A 166 -3.96 -9.31 8.60
N SER A 167 -4.89 -8.82 9.43
CA SER A 167 -6.00 -9.64 9.93
C SER A 167 -6.88 -10.17 8.78
N ARG A 168 -7.18 -9.32 7.78
CA ARG A 168 -7.90 -9.73 6.57
C ARG A 168 -7.14 -10.80 5.78
N MET A 169 -5.85 -10.60 5.53
CA MET A 169 -5.00 -11.54 4.78
C MET A 169 -4.75 -12.86 5.52
N ALA A 170 -4.83 -12.83 6.85
CA ALA A 170 -4.81 -14.02 7.70
C ALA A 170 -6.12 -14.85 7.60
N GLY A 171 -7.17 -14.31 6.98
CA GLY A 171 -8.50 -14.95 6.89
C GLY A 171 -9.37 -14.73 8.14
N LEU A 172 -9.07 -13.69 8.92
CA LEU A 172 -9.75 -13.36 10.17
C LEU A 172 -10.69 -12.16 9.98
N PHE A 173 -11.42 -11.80 11.04
CA PHE A 173 -12.22 -10.57 11.02
C PHE A 173 -11.27 -9.38 10.81
N PRO A 174 -11.59 -8.40 9.95
CA PRO A 174 -10.67 -7.31 9.59
C PRO A 174 -10.60 -6.25 10.69
N ALA A 175 -10.08 -6.65 11.85
CA ALA A 175 -9.82 -5.81 13.01
C ALA A 175 -8.59 -6.33 13.77
N GLY A 176 -7.81 -5.42 14.33
CA GLY A 176 -6.61 -5.73 15.11
C GLY A 176 -6.48 -4.84 16.34
N VAL A 177 -5.87 -5.35 17.38
CA VAL A 177 -5.51 -4.58 18.57
C VAL A 177 -4.06 -4.15 18.41
N ILE A 178 -3.81 -2.85 18.58
CA ILE A 178 -2.48 -2.25 18.44
C ILE A 178 -2.07 -1.55 19.74
N CYS A 179 -0.77 -1.50 20.01
CA CYS A 179 -0.20 -0.80 21.16
C CYS A 179 1.25 -0.42 20.86
N GLU A 180 1.57 0.87 20.93
CA GLU A 180 2.91 1.37 20.69
C GLU A 180 3.87 0.86 21.77
N ILE A 181 5.13 0.61 21.39
CA ILE A 181 6.16 0.10 22.31
C ILE A 181 7.01 1.26 22.85
N MET A 182 7.00 1.43 24.17
CA MET A 182 7.86 2.36 24.89
C MET A 182 9.02 1.67 25.61
N ASN A 183 10.16 2.35 25.64
CA ASN A 183 11.29 2.04 26.50
C ASN A 183 10.93 2.20 27.98
N GLU A 184 11.82 1.70 28.85
CA GLU A 184 11.55 1.73 30.30
C GLU A 184 11.45 3.15 30.88
N ASP A 185 12.17 4.09 30.28
CA ASP A 185 12.18 5.51 30.65
C ASP A 185 10.98 6.31 30.10
N GLY A 186 10.10 5.65 29.34
CA GLY A 186 8.91 6.25 28.72
C GLY A 186 9.17 6.91 27.37
N SER A 187 10.39 6.83 26.83
CA SER A 187 10.66 7.19 25.43
C SER A 187 10.12 6.13 24.46
N MET A 188 9.88 6.48 23.21
CA MET A 188 9.40 5.54 22.19
C MET A 188 10.54 4.64 21.70
N ALA A 189 10.30 3.33 21.65
CA ALA A 189 11.29 2.36 21.19
C ALA A 189 11.53 2.49 19.68
N ARG A 190 12.81 2.55 19.28
CA ARG A 190 13.24 2.63 17.87
C ARG A 190 13.74 1.28 17.38
N LEU A 191 14.00 1.15 16.08
CA LEU A 191 14.30 -0.13 15.43
C LEU A 191 15.31 -1.04 16.18
N PRO A 192 16.46 -0.57 16.69
CA PRO A 192 17.39 -1.44 17.43
C PRO A 192 16.79 -2.00 18.75
N GLU A 193 16.01 -1.18 19.45
CA GLU A 193 15.33 -1.53 20.69
C GLU A 193 14.17 -2.48 20.40
N LEU A 194 13.42 -2.23 19.31
CA LEU A 194 12.33 -3.08 18.83
C LEU A 194 12.82 -4.46 18.43
N VAL A 195 13.97 -4.58 17.75
CA VAL A 195 14.59 -5.87 17.42
C VAL A 195 14.97 -6.63 18.71
N SER A 196 15.55 -5.93 19.69
CA SER A 196 15.91 -6.54 20.98
C SER A 196 14.67 -7.01 21.74
N PHE A 197 13.60 -6.20 21.73
CA PHE A 197 12.31 -6.52 22.32
C PHE A 197 11.65 -7.73 21.64
N ALA A 198 11.66 -7.76 20.30
CA ALA A 198 11.13 -8.86 19.50
C ALA A 198 11.83 -10.18 19.84
N GLN A 199 13.16 -10.18 19.94
CA GLN A 199 13.94 -11.36 20.33
C GLN A 199 13.64 -11.81 21.76
N LEU A 200 13.59 -10.88 22.72
CA LEU A 200 13.31 -11.17 24.13
C LEU A 200 11.95 -11.86 24.32
N HIS A 201 10.95 -11.40 23.56
CA HIS A 201 9.57 -11.89 23.66
C HIS A 201 9.20 -12.92 22.59
N ASN A 202 10.17 -13.33 21.77
CA ASN A 202 9.98 -14.28 20.67
C ASN A 202 8.83 -13.88 19.72
N LEU A 203 8.84 -12.61 19.32
CA LEU A 203 7.90 -12.01 18.37
C LEU A 203 8.60 -11.78 17.03
N LYS A 204 7.86 -11.92 15.93
CA LYS A 204 8.33 -11.48 14.63
C LYS A 204 8.17 -9.96 14.49
N ILE A 205 9.05 -9.36 13.70
CA ILE A 205 9.03 -7.93 13.38
C ILE A 205 9.04 -7.77 11.86
N GLY A 206 8.14 -6.93 11.34
CA GLY A 206 8.03 -6.58 9.92
C GLY A 206 7.96 -5.08 9.72
N THR A 207 7.95 -4.62 8.47
CA THR A 207 7.78 -3.19 8.14
C THR A 207 6.49 -2.94 7.37
N ILE A 208 5.87 -1.78 7.58
CA ILE A 208 4.70 -1.36 6.78
C ILE A 208 5.11 -1.17 5.31
N ALA A 209 6.36 -0.77 5.04
CA ALA A 209 6.87 -0.65 3.68
C ALA A 209 6.86 -2.01 2.95
N ASP A 210 7.32 -3.07 3.61
CA ASP A 210 7.30 -4.43 3.06
C ASP A 210 5.87 -4.95 2.91
N LEU A 211 4.97 -4.62 3.84
CA LEU A 211 3.54 -4.93 3.72
C LEU A 211 2.93 -4.28 2.48
N ILE A 212 3.22 -3.00 2.23
CA ILE A 212 2.76 -2.29 1.02
C ILE A 212 3.33 -2.95 -0.23
N ALA A 213 4.62 -3.31 -0.22
CA ALA A 213 5.26 -3.98 -1.35
C ALA A 213 4.63 -5.35 -1.63
N TRP A 214 4.36 -6.14 -0.58
CA TRP A 214 3.69 -7.43 -0.65
C TRP A 214 2.26 -7.28 -1.18
N ARG A 215 1.47 -6.35 -0.63
CA ARG A 215 0.09 -6.11 -1.09
C ARG A 215 0.04 -5.67 -2.54
N ARG A 216 0.98 -4.85 -3.00
CA ARG A 216 1.04 -4.43 -4.41
C ARG A 216 1.23 -5.59 -5.38
N GLN A 217 1.95 -6.64 -4.97
CA GLN A 217 2.22 -7.82 -5.79
C GLN A 217 1.08 -8.86 -5.75
N ASN A 218 0.37 -8.92 -4.61
CA ASN A 218 -0.62 -9.96 -4.34
C ASN A 218 -2.08 -9.50 -4.47
N ASP A 219 -2.39 -8.23 -4.17
CA ASP A 219 -3.74 -7.68 -4.29
C ASP A 219 -4.05 -7.29 -5.73
N ARG A 220 -5.29 -7.55 -6.16
CA ARG A 220 -5.84 -7.01 -7.41
C ARG A 220 -6.68 -5.78 -7.09
N PHE A 221 -6.20 -4.61 -7.50
CA PHE A 221 -6.92 -3.34 -7.33
C PHE A 221 -7.24 -2.64 -8.65
N LEU A 222 -6.98 -3.30 -9.78
CA LEU A 222 -7.41 -2.85 -11.09
C LEU A 222 -8.63 -3.63 -11.58
N GLU A 223 -9.61 -2.91 -12.09
CA GLU A 223 -10.79 -3.45 -12.73
C GLU A 223 -10.80 -3.11 -14.21
N ARG A 224 -10.96 -4.11 -15.09
CA ARG A 224 -11.19 -3.89 -16.52
C ARG A 224 -12.62 -3.37 -16.73
N ARG A 225 -12.75 -2.14 -17.25
CA ARG A 225 -14.05 -1.45 -17.40
C ARG A 225 -14.67 -1.64 -18.77
N VAL A 226 -13.89 -1.36 -19.81
CA VAL A 226 -14.34 -1.42 -21.20
C VAL A 226 -13.18 -1.74 -22.13
N GLU A 227 -13.48 -2.46 -23.20
CA GLU A 227 -12.61 -2.65 -24.36
C GLU A 227 -13.30 -2.07 -25.60
N ALA A 228 -12.54 -1.37 -26.43
CA ALA A 228 -13.01 -0.83 -27.70
C ALA A 228 -11.92 -0.91 -28.77
N THR A 229 -12.30 -1.02 -30.03
CA THR A 229 -11.37 -0.85 -31.16
C THR A 229 -10.94 0.61 -31.27
N LEU A 230 -9.67 0.86 -31.56
CA LEU A 230 -9.13 2.19 -31.80
C LEU A 230 -8.65 2.35 -33.24
N THR A 231 -9.30 3.22 -33.99
CA THR A 231 -8.77 3.69 -35.28
C THR A 231 -7.77 4.82 -35.00
N SER A 232 -6.50 4.60 -35.32
CA SER A 232 -5.41 5.54 -35.04
C SER A 232 -4.70 5.98 -36.32
N ALA A 233 -4.19 7.20 -36.34
CA ALA A 233 -3.30 7.67 -37.42
C ALA A 233 -1.88 7.04 -37.33
N PHE A 234 -1.59 6.34 -36.24
CA PHE A 234 -0.28 5.74 -35.95
C PHE A 234 -0.21 4.25 -36.28
N GLY A 235 -1.29 3.66 -36.78
CA GLY A 235 -1.36 2.24 -37.10
C GLY A 235 -2.79 1.70 -37.01
N GLU A 236 -2.98 0.49 -37.55
CA GLU A 236 -4.25 -0.23 -37.52
C GLU A 236 -4.22 -1.35 -36.48
N GLY A 237 -5.34 -2.08 -36.30
CA GLY A 237 -5.37 -3.27 -35.45
C GLY A 237 -5.33 -3.02 -33.94
N PHE A 238 -5.48 -1.76 -33.50
CA PHE A 238 -5.45 -1.44 -32.07
C PHE A 238 -6.77 -1.73 -31.35
N LYS A 239 -6.61 -2.20 -30.11
CA LYS A 239 -7.65 -2.26 -29.10
C LYS A 239 -7.25 -1.38 -27.92
N THR A 240 -8.19 -0.60 -27.42
CA THR A 240 -8.04 0.15 -26.17
C THR A 240 -8.77 -0.57 -25.06
N VAL A 241 -8.09 -0.77 -23.95
CA VAL A 241 -8.67 -1.31 -22.71
C VAL A 241 -8.58 -0.24 -21.62
N CYS A 242 -9.71 0.12 -21.03
CA CYS A 242 -9.77 1.01 -19.88
C CYS A 242 -9.77 0.19 -18.58
N PHE A 243 -8.89 0.57 -17.66
CA PHE A 243 -8.79 0.03 -16.32
C PHE A 243 -9.13 1.10 -15.29
N ARG A 244 -9.93 0.74 -14.28
CA ARG A 244 -10.20 1.58 -13.11
C ARG A 244 -9.40 1.08 -11.92
N ASN A 245 -8.68 1.96 -11.27
CA ASN A 245 -8.08 1.70 -9.97
C ASN A 245 -9.14 1.83 -8.87
N ALA A 246 -9.43 0.73 -8.17
CA ALA A 246 -10.44 0.69 -7.12
C ALA A 246 -10.07 1.52 -5.89
N LEU A 247 -8.79 1.88 -5.72
CA LEU A 247 -8.30 2.63 -4.55
C LEU A 247 -8.59 4.13 -4.64
N ASP A 248 -8.50 4.71 -5.84
CA ASP A 248 -8.63 6.15 -6.06
C ASP A 248 -9.62 6.52 -7.18
N ASN A 249 -10.26 5.53 -7.79
CA ASN A 249 -11.15 5.64 -8.95
C ASN A 249 -10.50 6.26 -10.20
N SER A 250 -9.17 6.37 -10.24
CA SER A 250 -8.49 6.83 -11.45
C SER A 250 -8.63 5.80 -12.58
N GLU A 251 -8.77 6.31 -13.80
CA GLU A 251 -8.81 5.49 -15.00
C GLU A 251 -7.47 5.56 -15.74
N HIS A 252 -7.00 4.40 -16.17
CA HIS A 252 -5.80 4.21 -16.98
C HIS A 252 -6.19 3.47 -18.27
N ILE A 253 -5.42 3.63 -19.34
CA ILE A 253 -5.70 2.96 -20.61
C ILE A 253 -4.49 2.16 -21.07
N ALA A 254 -4.75 1.02 -21.72
CA ALA A 254 -3.75 0.30 -22.47
C ALA A 254 -4.19 0.19 -23.93
N ILE A 255 -3.27 0.46 -24.83
CA ILE A 255 -3.41 0.19 -26.26
C ILE A 255 -2.73 -1.15 -26.53
N VAL A 256 -3.46 -2.08 -27.12
CA VAL A 256 -3.02 -3.45 -27.42
C VAL A 256 -3.05 -3.65 -28.93
N HIS A 257 -2.00 -4.24 -29.48
CA HIS A 257 -1.88 -4.66 -30.86
C HIS A 257 -1.54 -6.15 -30.91
N GLY A 258 -2.29 -6.91 -31.73
CA GLY A 258 -2.15 -8.36 -31.81
C GLY A 258 -2.76 -9.12 -30.63
N GLU A 259 -2.49 -10.43 -30.58
CA GLU A 259 -2.96 -11.32 -29.52
C GLU A 259 -1.88 -11.53 -28.46
N ILE A 260 -2.18 -11.18 -27.21
CA ILE A 260 -1.25 -11.31 -26.10
C ILE A 260 -1.40 -12.70 -25.50
N THR A 261 -0.33 -13.49 -25.54
CA THR A 261 -0.28 -14.79 -24.88
C THR A 261 0.86 -14.84 -23.85
N PRO A 262 0.67 -15.51 -22.70
CA PRO A 262 1.71 -15.63 -21.67
C PRO A 262 3.03 -16.23 -22.16
N ASP A 263 2.97 -17.09 -23.18
CA ASP A 263 4.11 -17.81 -23.74
C ASP A 263 4.79 -17.08 -24.90
N SER A 264 4.35 -15.86 -25.23
CA SER A 264 4.93 -15.01 -26.27
C SER A 264 5.59 -13.78 -25.67
N THR A 265 6.62 -13.26 -26.34
CA THR A 265 7.28 -12.02 -25.94
C THR A 265 6.52 -10.83 -26.53
N THR A 266 6.17 -9.87 -25.67
CA THR A 266 5.38 -8.68 -26.05
C THR A 266 6.25 -7.42 -26.08
N LEU A 267 6.09 -6.58 -27.11
CA LEU A 267 6.67 -5.23 -27.09
C LEU A 267 5.89 -4.34 -26.13
N VAL A 268 6.55 -3.80 -25.10
CA VAL A 268 5.86 -3.06 -24.04
C VAL A 268 6.43 -1.66 -23.89
N ARG A 269 5.53 -0.69 -23.80
CA ARG A 269 5.83 0.65 -23.28
C ARG A 269 4.92 0.97 -22.11
N VAL A 270 5.50 1.39 -20.99
CA VAL A 270 4.75 2.07 -19.92
C VAL A 270 5.02 3.57 -20.03
N HIS A 271 3.96 4.33 -20.21
CA HIS A 271 4.00 5.75 -20.49
C HIS A 271 3.23 6.52 -19.40
N ARG A 272 3.88 7.50 -18.79
CA ARG A 272 3.24 8.46 -17.88
C ARG A 272 2.63 9.57 -18.73
N THR A 273 1.31 9.75 -18.67
CA THR A 273 0.60 10.71 -19.51
C THR A 273 0.96 12.14 -19.16
N ASP A 274 1.25 12.95 -20.17
CA ASP A 274 1.62 14.34 -20.03
C ASP A 274 0.92 15.20 -21.08
N ILE A 275 0.04 16.10 -20.64
CA ILE A 275 -0.79 16.88 -21.56
C ILE A 275 0.03 17.84 -22.44
N LEU A 276 1.15 18.39 -21.93
CA LEU A 276 1.96 19.35 -22.68
C LEU A 276 2.72 18.64 -23.81
N ALA A 277 3.37 17.52 -23.50
CA ALA A 277 4.15 16.77 -24.49
C ALA A 277 3.26 15.94 -25.43
N ASP A 278 2.26 15.24 -24.89
CA ASP A 278 1.54 14.21 -25.63
C ASP A 278 0.32 14.77 -26.39
N VAL A 279 -0.26 15.89 -25.94
CA VAL A 279 -1.44 16.51 -26.57
C VAL A 279 -1.09 17.85 -27.24
N LEU A 280 -0.30 18.71 -26.58
CA LEU A 280 0.01 20.05 -27.08
C LEU A 280 1.29 20.12 -27.91
N GLY A 281 2.06 19.03 -28.00
CA GLY A 281 3.26 18.95 -28.84
C GLY A 281 4.45 19.74 -28.32
N GLU A 282 4.63 19.82 -26.99
CA GLU A 282 5.82 20.43 -26.37
C GLU A 282 7.11 19.84 -26.96
N THR A 283 8.03 20.73 -27.36
CA THR A 283 9.33 20.33 -27.87
C THR A 283 10.25 19.91 -26.72
N GLY A 284 11.05 18.86 -26.93
CA GLY A 284 11.98 18.37 -25.92
C GLY A 284 12.09 16.84 -25.90
N PRO A 285 12.67 16.26 -24.84
CA PRO A 285 12.93 14.82 -24.77
C PRO A 285 11.69 13.94 -24.84
N ARG A 286 10.51 14.48 -24.51
CA ARG A 286 9.23 13.76 -24.54
C ARG A 286 8.50 13.82 -25.88
N GLN A 287 8.99 14.65 -26.81
CA GLN A 287 8.30 14.94 -28.05
C GLN A 287 8.06 13.67 -28.88
N GLY A 288 6.81 13.44 -29.27
CA GLY A 288 6.40 12.35 -30.18
C GLY A 288 6.61 10.93 -29.63
N LEU A 289 6.87 10.76 -28.34
CA LEU A 289 7.14 9.44 -27.76
C LEU A 289 5.95 8.48 -27.90
N VAL A 290 4.72 8.99 -27.80
CA VAL A 290 3.50 8.19 -27.96
C VAL A 290 3.34 7.72 -29.39
N GLU A 291 3.46 8.64 -30.36
CA GLU A 291 3.39 8.32 -31.78
C GLU A 291 4.42 7.25 -32.16
N ARG A 292 5.70 7.46 -31.82
CA ARG A 292 6.77 6.50 -32.16
C ARG A 292 6.50 5.12 -31.59
N ALA A 293 6.09 5.04 -30.33
CA ALA A 293 5.80 3.76 -29.70
C ALA A 293 4.62 3.03 -30.35
N MET A 294 3.55 3.75 -30.69
CA MET A 294 2.41 3.15 -31.37
C MET A 294 2.78 2.67 -32.77
N ARG A 295 3.55 3.44 -33.54
CA ARG A 295 4.04 3.02 -34.87
C ARG A 295 4.91 1.76 -34.79
N ILE A 296 5.90 1.76 -33.89
CA ILE A 296 6.79 0.61 -33.67
C ILE A 296 5.98 -0.66 -33.34
N ILE A 297 4.96 -0.55 -32.49
CA ILE A 297 4.13 -1.70 -32.12
C ILE A 297 3.21 -2.15 -33.26
N ALA A 298 2.70 -1.23 -34.08
CA ALA A 298 1.86 -1.56 -35.23
C ALA A 298 2.64 -2.24 -36.36
N GLU A 299 3.90 -1.87 -36.55
CA GLU A 299 4.77 -2.38 -37.61
C GLU A 299 5.54 -3.66 -37.21
N ALA A 300 5.54 -4.00 -35.93
CA ALA A 300 6.21 -5.18 -35.39
C ALA A 300 5.44 -6.48 -35.67
N ASP A 301 6.18 -7.57 -35.86
CA ASP A 301 5.63 -8.93 -35.93
C ASP A 301 5.16 -9.43 -34.55
N GLU A 302 5.80 -8.95 -33.48
CA GLU A 302 5.45 -9.28 -32.11
C GLU A 302 4.17 -8.53 -31.65
N PRO A 303 3.33 -9.12 -30.79
CA PRO A 303 2.22 -8.38 -30.20
C PRO A 303 2.77 -7.27 -29.29
N GLY A 304 2.02 -6.19 -29.11
CA GLY A 304 2.50 -5.05 -28.35
C GLY A 304 1.47 -4.33 -27.51
N VAL A 305 1.95 -3.67 -26.45
CA VAL A 305 1.13 -2.93 -25.49
C VAL A 305 1.77 -1.59 -25.16
N VAL A 306 1.01 -0.51 -25.30
CA VAL A 306 1.33 0.80 -24.71
C VAL A 306 0.39 1.06 -23.54
N VAL A 307 0.93 1.01 -22.33
CA VAL A 307 0.22 1.38 -21.10
C VAL A 307 0.35 2.89 -20.90
N PHE A 308 -0.78 3.56 -20.67
CA PHE A 308 -0.85 4.95 -20.25
C PHE A 308 -1.28 5.02 -18.80
N VAL A 309 -0.30 5.27 -17.93
CA VAL A 309 -0.58 5.58 -16.52
C VAL A 309 -1.02 7.03 -16.46
N ASN A 310 -2.31 7.22 -16.27
CA ASN A 310 -2.89 8.52 -15.98
C ASN A 310 -2.29 9.13 -14.70
N THR A 311 -1.50 10.19 -14.87
CA THR A 311 -0.88 10.96 -13.77
C THR A 311 -1.59 12.29 -13.52
N MET A 312 -2.82 12.46 -14.02
CA MET A 312 -3.61 13.69 -13.86
C MET A 312 -4.13 13.84 -12.43
N ARG A 313 -3.23 14.27 -11.54
CA ARG A 313 -3.54 14.63 -10.15
C ARG A 313 -3.77 16.13 -10.00
N PRO A 314 -4.42 16.58 -8.91
CA PRO A 314 -4.53 18.01 -8.62
C PRO A 314 -3.18 18.73 -8.73
N ASN A 315 -3.19 19.93 -9.31
CA ASN A 315 -2.03 20.80 -9.55
C ASN A 315 -0.97 20.32 -10.55
N ILE A 316 -1.08 19.12 -11.15
CA ILE A 316 -0.01 18.58 -12.02
C ILE A 316 0.35 19.51 -13.19
N ILE A 317 -0.64 20.17 -13.79
CA ILE A 317 -0.42 21.11 -14.90
C ILE A 317 0.31 22.36 -14.37
N ALA A 318 -0.14 22.90 -13.24
CA ALA A 318 0.50 24.07 -12.63
C ALA A 318 1.95 23.77 -12.24
N GLU A 319 2.22 22.59 -11.65
CA GLU A 319 3.56 22.11 -11.33
C GLU A 319 4.42 21.98 -12.59
N ARG A 320 3.88 21.40 -13.67
CA ARG A 320 4.55 21.34 -14.98
C ARG A 320 4.86 22.70 -15.59
N LEU A 321 4.06 23.72 -15.28
CA LEU A 321 4.26 25.12 -15.67
C LEU A 321 5.14 25.91 -14.70
N GLY A 322 5.68 25.28 -13.65
CA GLY A 322 6.65 25.87 -12.73
C GLY A 322 6.11 26.31 -11.37
N LEU A 323 4.85 25.99 -11.03
CA LEU A 323 4.35 26.20 -9.67
C LEU A 323 5.13 25.33 -8.69
N LYS A 324 5.84 25.98 -7.76
CA LYS A 324 6.45 25.30 -6.61
C LYS A 324 5.37 25.04 -5.58
N THR A 325 4.92 23.80 -5.46
CA THR A 325 4.01 23.41 -4.38
C THR A 325 4.82 23.23 -3.09
N SER A 326 4.24 23.66 -1.96
CA SER A 326 4.77 23.39 -0.62
C SER A 326 4.39 22.00 -0.10
N ALA A 327 3.56 21.27 -0.85
CA ALA A 327 3.19 19.90 -0.53
C ALA A 327 4.42 18.99 -0.72
N PRO A 328 4.72 18.10 0.24
CA PRO A 328 5.79 17.14 0.07
C PRO A 328 5.54 16.29 -1.18
N VAL A 329 6.57 16.13 -2.01
CA VAL A 329 6.55 15.19 -3.13
C VAL A 329 6.47 13.80 -2.51
N ASP A 330 5.38 13.07 -2.73
CA ASP A 330 5.24 11.67 -2.30
C ASP A 330 6.36 10.85 -2.98
N PRO A 331 7.40 10.41 -2.24
CA PRO A 331 8.52 9.69 -2.82
C PRO A 331 8.10 8.29 -3.33
N THR A 332 6.93 7.81 -2.91
CA THR A 332 6.37 6.51 -3.30
C THR A 332 5.50 6.59 -4.55
N ALA A 333 5.17 7.79 -5.04
CA ALA A 333 4.31 7.97 -6.22
C ALA A 333 4.86 7.25 -7.47
N PRO A 334 6.16 7.32 -7.82
CA PRO A 334 6.70 6.56 -8.95
C PRO A 334 6.51 5.04 -8.77
N LEU A 335 6.75 4.52 -7.57
CA LEU A 335 6.56 3.09 -7.26
C LEU A 335 5.09 2.67 -7.37
N ARG A 336 4.15 3.55 -7.01
CA ARG A 336 2.70 3.33 -7.16
C ARG A 336 2.31 3.26 -8.65
N GLU A 337 2.80 4.20 -9.44
CA GLU A 337 2.57 4.26 -10.89
C GLU A 337 3.15 3.02 -11.61
N TYR A 338 4.36 2.58 -11.22
CA TYR A 338 4.95 1.33 -11.74
C TYR A 338 4.10 0.10 -11.38
N GLY A 339 3.57 0.03 -10.15
CA GLY A 339 2.70 -1.06 -9.73
C GLY A 339 1.42 -1.13 -10.54
N VAL A 340 0.79 0.02 -10.82
CA VAL A 340 -0.38 0.11 -11.71
C VAL A 340 -0.05 -0.44 -13.11
N GLY A 341 1.04 0.05 -13.72
CA GLY A 341 1.43 -0.41 -15.05
C GLY A 341 1.72 -1.92 -15.11
N ALA A 342 2.39 -2.46 -14.09
CA ALA A 342 2.67 -3.89 -13.98
C ALA A 342 1.39 -4.73 -13.85
N GLN A 343 0.41 -4.29 -13.04
CA GLN A 343 -0.87 -5.01 -12.94
C GLN A 343 -1.67 -4.96 -14.25
N MET A 344 -1.69 -3.83 -14.96
CA MET A 344 -2.33 -3.73 -16.28
C MET A 344 -1.72 -4.74 -17.26
N LEU A 345 -0.38 -4.80 -17.33
CA LEU A 345 0.32 -5.76 -18.19
C LEU A 345 0.00 -7.21 -17.82
N ARG A 346 0.00 -7.54 -16.53
CA ARG A 346 -0.32 -8.87 -16.04
C ARG A 346 -1.75 -9.30 -16.39
N GLU A 347 -2.70 -8.39 -16.24
CA GLU A 347 -4.13 -8.58 -16.55
C GLU A 347 -4.37 -8.74 -18.06
N LEU A 348 -3.58 -8.06 -18.89
CA LEU A 348 -3.58 -8.24 -20.34
C LEU A 348 -2.93 -9.57 -20.79
N GLY A 349 -2.33 -10.33 -19.88
CA GLY A 349 -1.70 -11.62 -20.17
C GLY A 349 -0.20 -11.55 -20.46
N VAL A 350 0.41 -10.36 -20.40
CA VAL A 350 1.85 -10.20 -20.59
C VAL A 350 2.60 -10.92 -19.45
N ARG A 351 3.64 -11.68 -19.82
CA ARG A 351 4.59 -12.30 -18.88
C ARG A 351 6.03 -11.99 -19.26
N ARG A 352 6.33 -12.00 -20.56
CA ARG A 352 7.67 -11.76 -21.10
C ARG A 352 7.61 -10.56 -22.03
N MET A 353 8.53 -9.62 -21.89
CA MET A 353 8.48 -8.37 -22.64
C MET A 353 9.85 -7.86 -23.11
N ILE A 354 9.83 -7.19 -24.26
CA ILE A 354 10.90 -6.30 -24.71
C ILE A 354 10.42 -4.88 -24.44
N TYR A 355 11.19 -4.14 -23.64
CA TYR A 355 10.78 -2.81 -23.19
C TYR A 355 11.14 -1.74 -24.24
N LEU A 356 10.21 -0.84 -24.57
CA LEU A 356 10.38 0.28 -25.50
C LEU A 356 10.68 1.57 -24.75
N SER A 357 11.93 2.02 -24.80
CA SER A 357 12.40 3.22 -24.09
C SER A 357 13.62 3.83 -24.76
N ASP A 358 13.83 5.14 -24.65
CA ASP A 358 15.06 5.79 -25.11
C ASP A 358 16.25 5.56 -24.17
N THR A 359 15.96 5.27 -22.91
CA THR A 359 16.96 4.87 -21.92
C THR A 359 16.87 3.38 -21.67
N GLN A 360 18.04 2.74 -21.57
CA GLN A 360 18.10 1.33 -21.19
C GLN A 360 17.42 1.18 -19.83
N PRO A 361 16.42 0.30 -19.70
CA PRO A 361 15.80 0.05 -18.41
C PRO A 361 16.86 -0.55 -17.51
N THR A 362 17.20 0.15 -16.43
CA THR A 362 17.83 -0.49 -15.28
C THR A 362 16.85 -1.53 -14.75
N ARG A 363 17.37 -2.63 -14.20
CA ARG A 363 16.56 -3.71 -13.61
C ARG A 363 15.48 -3.09 -12.73
N VAL A 364 14.23 -3.11 -13.18
CA VAL A 364 13.14 -2.42 -12.50
C VAL A 364 12.80 -3.26 -11.28
N ALA A 365 13.31 -2.85 -10.12
CA ALA A 365 13.05 -3.53 -8.86
C ALA A 365 11.53 -3.71 -8.66
N GLY A 366 11.09 -4.94 -8.44
CA GLY A 366 9.70 -5.27 -8.15
C GLY A 366 8.88 -5.87 -9.31
N LEU A 367 9.37 -5.91 -10.56
CA LEU A 367 8.64 -6.57 -11.66
C LEU A 367 8.48 -8.09 -11.48
N ASP A 368 9.49 -8.74 -10.89
CA ASP A 368 9.48 -10.18 -10.63
C ASP A 368 8.26 -10.58 -9.76
N GLY A 369 7.88 -9.72 -8.81
CA GLY A 369 6.70 -9.91 -7.95
C GLY A 369 5.35 -9.87 -8.69
N TYR A 370 5.31 -9.30 -9.90
CA TYR A 370 4.13 -9.32 -10.76
C TYR A 370 4.14 -10.48 -11.77
N GLY A 371 5.18 -11.32 -11.77
CA GLY A 371 5.38 -12.35 -12.77
C GLY A 371 5.68 -11.79 -14.17
N LEU A 372 6.39 -10.66 -14.22
CA LEU A 372 6.81 -10.00 -15.46
C LEU A 372 8.34 -10.08 -15.62
N THR A 373 8.79 -10.47 -16.80
CA THR A 373 10.21 -10.61 -17.13
C THR A 373 10.57 -9.73 -18.31
N ILE A 374 11.60 -8.88 -18.15
CA ILE A 374 12.19 -8.12 -19.25
C ILE A 374 13.25 -9.00 -19.92
N GLU A 375 12.99 -9.40 -21.16
CA GLU A 375 13.91 -10.21 -21.97
C GLU A 375 14.84 -9.36 -22.84
N GLY A 376 14.45 -8.10 -23.10
CA GLY A 376 15.22 -7.20 -23.93
C GLY A 376 14.76 -5.76 -23.84
N TRP A 377 15.44 -4.91 -24.60
CA TRP A 377 15.17 -3.49 -24.72
C TRP A 377 15.33 -3.07 -26.18
N ARG A 378 14.39 -2.27 -26.69
CA ARG A 378 14.46 -1.65 -28.01
C ARG A 378 14.30 -0.14 -27.86
N ARG A 379 15.11 0.63 -28.58
CA ARG A 379 15.04 2.10 -28.56
C ARG A 379 13.84 2.59 -29.33
N LEU A 380 13.28 3.75 -28.94
CA LEU A 380 12.22 4.39 -29.73
C LEU A 380 12.77 5.17 -30.92
N ASN A 381 14.07 5.49 -30.90
CA ASN A 381 14.74 6.32 -31.90
C ASN A 381 15.71 5.52 -32.79
N GLU A 382 15.60 4.19 -32.85
CA GLU A 382 16.32 3.44 -33.89
C GLU A 382 15.57 3.66 -35.21
N GLU A 383 16.14 4.50 -36.07
CA GLU A 383 15.81 4.50 -37.49
C GLU A 383 16.08 3.08 -38.01
N THR A 384 15.03 2.38 -38.42
CA THR A 384 15.17 1.20 -39.28
C THR A 384 15.89 1.65 -40.55
N GLU A 385 17.18 1.34 -40.64
CA GLU A 385 17.99 1.46 -41.86
C GLU A 385 17.43 0.62 -43.02
#